data_AF-A0A1G9NI24-F1
#
_entry.id   AF-A0A1G9NI24-F1
#
_cell.length_a   1.000
_cell.length_b   1.000
_cell.length_c   1.000
_cell.angle_alpha   90.00
_cell.angle_beta   90.00
_cell.angle_gamma   90.00
#
_symmetry.space_group_name_H-M   'P 1'
#
loop_
_entity.id
_entity.type
_entity.pdbx_description
1 polymer ?
#
loop_
_entity_poly.entity_id
_entity_poly.type
_entity_poly.pdbx_seq_one_letter_code
_entity_poly.pdbx_strand_id
1 'polypeptide(L)'
;MATHSPLSTAELSELKVNVLNSVLNDLVFPGSNFTLRFADLPFVLTQPDIYLVDKKLKSSIQIERLNRPVQIVSKNFIKEKSGKTIYLEFQSEEQDRNILLLTLNANIFSSPENRTINLSSLKIKFKKERNDWTIMESPTSLSA
;
A
#
# COMPACT_ATOMS: atom_id res chain seq x y z
N MET A 1 19.39 -30.12 -5.15
CA MET A 1 18.00 -29.75 -4.83
C MET A 1 18.06 -28.47 -4.02
N ALA A 2 17.74 -27.32 -4.62
CA ALA A 2 17.78 -26.04 -3.92
C ALA A 2 16.51 -25.87 -3.08
N THR A 3 16.68 -25.68 -1.78
CA THR A 3 15.63 -25.30 -0.83
C THR A 3 15.27 -23.84 -1.11
N HIS A 4 14.11 -23.60 -1.72
CA HIS A 4 13.67 -22.25 -2.11
C HIS A 4 12.80 -21.64 -1.00
N SER A 5 13.28 -20.54 -0.41
CA SER A 5 12.58 -19.82 0.66
C SER A 5 11.45 -18.93 0.14
N PRO A 6 10.29 -18.87 0.82
CA PRO A 6 9.21 -17.92 0.53
C PRO A 6 9.67 -16.46 0.71
N LEU A 7 8.92 -15.51 0.13
CA LEU A 7 9.15 -14.08 0.32
C LEU A 7 9.25 -13.77 1.82
N SER A 8 10.38 -13.21 2.25
CA SER A 8 10.57 -12.90 3.67
C SER A 8 9.69 -11.73 4.08
N THR A 9 9.33 -11.68 5.37
CA THR A 9 8.54 -10.56 5.91
C THR A 9 9.28 -9.22 5.79
N ALA A 10 10.61 -9.23 5.84
CA ALA A 10 11.43 -8.03 5.63
C ALA A 10 11.32 -7.52 4.19
N GLU A 11 11.49 -8.40 3.19
CA GLU A 11 11.38 -8.04 1.78
C GLU A 11 9.97 -7.52 1.43
N LEU A 12 8.91 -8.16 1.93
CA LEU A 12 7.54 -7.67 1.71
C LEU A 12 7.32 -6.29 2.34
N SER A 13 7.90 -6.05 3.52
CA SER A 13 7.77 -4.78 4.22
C SER A 13 8.47 -3.65 3.46
N GLU A 14 9.69 -3.90 3.00
CA GLU A 14 10.44 -2.95 2.17
C GLU A 14 9.70 -2.64 0.87
N LEU A 15 9.17 -3.66 0.19
CA LEU A 15 8.41 -3.49 -1.03
C LEU A 15 7.17 -2.62 -0.82
N LYS A 16 6.41 -2.84 0.26
CA LYS A 16 5.25 -2.01 0.64
C LYS A 16 5.64 -0.55 0.91
N VAL A 17 6.76 -0.33 1.62
CA VAL A 17 7.28 1.02 1.88
C VAL A 17 7.67 1.71 0.59
N ASN A 18 8.34 1.02 -0.33
CA ASN A 18 8.73 1.57 -1.64
C ASN A 18 7.52 1.91 -2.50
N VAL A 19 6.48 1.07 -2.48
CA VAL A 19 5.21 1.36 -3.16
C VAL A 19 4.54 2.59 -2.56
N LEU A 20 4.43 2.65 -1.23
CA LEU A 20 3.83 3.78 -0.54
C LEU A 20 4.58 5.09 -0.83
N ASN A 21 5.92 5.06 -0.75
CA ASN A 21 6.77 6.20 -1.10
C ASN A 21 6.55 6.64 -2.55
N SER A 22 6.52 5.70 -3.49
CA SER A 22 6.36 6.03 -4.91
C SER A 22 4.99 6.64 -5.19
N VAL A 23 3.93 6.06 -4.61
CA VAL A 23 2.55 6.58 -4.75
C VAL A 23 2.41 7.96 -4.14
N LEU A 24 2.80 8.13 -2.86
CA LEU A 24 2.57 9.38 -2.14
C LEU A 24 3.42 10.55 -2.64
N ASN A 25 4.53 10.27 -3.32
CA ASN A 25 5.39 11.30 -3.91
C ASN A 25 5.19 11.48 -5.43
N ASP A 26 4.29 10.72 -6.08
CA ASP A 26 4.13 10.66 -7.54
C ASP A 26 5.46 10.38 -8.27
N LEU A 27 6.21 9.38 -7.79
CA LEU A 27 7.52 8.99 -8.30
C LEU A 27 7.45 7.68 -9.10
N VAL A 28 8.47 7.49 -9.94
CA VAL A 28 8.74 6.20 -10.58
C VAL A 28 9.13 5.18 -9.52
N PHE A 29 8.56 3.97 -9.60
CA PHE A 29 8.92 2.89 -8.69
C PHE A 29 10.37 2.44 -8.91
N PRO A 30 11.18 2.26 -7.84
CA PRO A 30 12.57 1.79 -7.97
C PRO A 30 12.69 0.49 -8.77
N GLY A 31 13.60 0.43 -9.73
CA GLY A 31 13.77 -0.76 -10.59
C GLY A 31 12.67 -0.93 -11.65
N SER A 32 11.88 0.12 -11.91
CA SER A 32 10.84 0.14 -12.95
C SER A 32 10.86 1.45 -13.72
N ASN A 33 10.11 1.50 -14.83
CA ASN A 33 9.81 2.72 -15.58
C ASN A 33 8.38 3.22 -15.33
N PHE A 34 7.64 2.61 -14.39
CA PHE A 34 6.27 2.98 -14.09
C PHE A 34 6.17 3.93 -12.91
N THR A 35 5.50 5.07 -13.12
CA THR A 35 4.98 5.92 -12.04
C THR A 35 3.73 5.28 -11.45
N LEU A 36 3.70 5.15 -10.12
CA LEU A 36 2.56 4.55 -9.41
C LEU A 36 1.47 5.59 -9.15
N ARG A 37 0.57 5.75 -10.11
CA ARG A 37 -0.57 6.67 -9.96
C ARG A 37 -1.70 6.01 -9.20
N PHE A 38 -2.23 6.71 -8.22
CA PHE A 38 -3.34 6.27 -7.39
C PHE A 38 -4.48 7.29 -7.47
N ALA A 39 -5.65 6.84 -7.94
CA ALA A 39 -6.73 7.73 -8.36
C ALA A 39 -7.18 8.71 -7.27
N ASP A 40 -7.42 8.22 -6.05
CA ASP A 40 -7.87 9.05 -4.93
C ASP A 40 -6.71 9.66 -4.12
N LEU A 41 -5.48 9.64 -4.64
CA LEU A 41 -4.34 10.23 -3.95
C LEU A 41 -4.61 11.70 -3.54
N PRO A 42 -5.15 12.59 -4.40
CA PRO A 42 -5.42 13.97 -3.98
C PRO A 42 -6.32 14.05 -2.76
N PHE A 43 -7.35 13.20 -2.68
CA PHE A 43 -8.30 13.16 -1.58
C PHE A 43 -7.72 12.56 -0.29
N VAL A 44 -6.87 11.53 -0.42
CA VAL A 44 -6.11 10.98 0.73
C VAL A 44 -5.17 12.05 1.29
N LEU A 45 -4.53 12.83 0.43
CA LEU A 45 -3.59 13.89 0.83
C LEU A 45 -4.28 15.11 1.46
N THR A 46 -5.60 15.31 1.31
CA THR A 46 -6.33 16.38 2.04
C THR A 46 -6.68 16.00 3.48
N GLN A 47 -6.54 14.73 3.87
CA GLN A 47 -6.92 14.28 5.21
C GLN A 47 -5.93 14.79 6.27
N PRO A 48 -6.38 15.17 7.48
CA PRO A 48 -5.49 15.66 8.53
C PRO A 48 -4.44 14.61 8.93
N ASP A 49 -4.85 13.35 8.98
CA ASP A 49 -3.99 12.20 9.22
C ASP A 49 -4.04 11.24 8.02
N ILE A 50 -2.93 10.55 7.76
CA ILE A 50 -2.88 9.47 6.76
C ILE A 50 -2.61 8.18 7.51
N TYR A 51 -3.62 7.31 7.56
CA TYR A 51 -3.55 6.02 8.22
C TYR A 51 -3.23 4.91 7.22
N LEU A 52 -2.33 4.01 7.58
CA LEU A 52 -2.06 2.76 6.87
C LEU A 52 -2.37 1.58 7.80
N VAL A 53 -3.31 0.74 7.41
CA VAL A 53 -3.62 -0.51 8.10
C VAL A 53 -2.65 -1.58 7.62
N ASP A 54 -1.69 -1.94 8.46
CA ASP A 54 -0.77 -3.04 8.25
C ASP A 54 -0.36 -3.67 9.59
N LYS A 55 -0.15 -4.98 9.62
CA LYS A 55 0.21 -5.72 10.85
C LYS A 55 1.72 -5.96 11.01
N LYS A 56 2.49 -5.78 9.93
CA LYS A 56 3.90 -6.17 9.83
C LYS A 56 4.85 -4.98 9.70
N LEU A 57 4.34 -3.82 9.31
CA LEU A 57 5.14 -2.59 9.23
C LEU A 57 5.34 -1.94 10.62
N LYS A 58 6.38 -1.12 10.74
CA LYS A 58 6.70 -0.34 11.97
C LYS A 58 5.60 0.69 12.29
N SER A 59 5.66 1.39 13.41
CA SER A 59 4.60 2.30 13.87
C SER A 59 4.33 3.52 12.98
N SER A 60 5.31 3.98 12.19
CA SER A 60 5.12 5.09 11.24
C SER A 60 6.13 5.06 10.11
N ILE A 61 5.79 5.72 9.00
CA ILE A 61 6.67 5.95 7.84
C ILE A 61 6.72 7.45 7.56
N GLN A 62 7.92 8.03 7.57
CA GLN A 62 8.12 9.41 7.12
C GLN A 62 8.23 9.43 5.59
N ILE A 63 7.46 10.31 4.96
CA ILE A 63 7.47 10.51 3.50
C ILE A 63 8.01 11.92 3.25
N GLU A 64 9.05 12.08 2.43
CA GLU A 64 9.78 13.34 2.30
C GLU A 64 8.91 14.53 1.86
N ARG A 65 7.99 14.34 0.90
CA ARG A 65 7.12 15.42 0.41
C ARG A 65 5.90 15.68 1.31
N LEU A 66 5.69 14.87 2.34
CA LEU A 66 4.60 15.06 3.29
C LEU A 66 5.14 15.73 4.55
N ASN A 67 4.49 16.82 4.95
CA ASN A 67 4.76 17.50 6.21
C ASN A 67 4.31 16.71 7.46
N ARG A 68 3.82 15.48 7.27
CA ARG A 68 3.31 14.60 8.31
C ARG A 68 3.60 13.14 7.97
N PRO A 69 3.84 12.28 8.97
CA PRO A 69 4.09 10.86 8.74
C PRO A 69 2.81 10.12 8.37
N VAL A 70 2.97 8.98 7.70
CA VAL A 70 1.93 7.97 7.58
C VAL A 70 1.91 7.16 8.87
N GLN A 71 0.78 7.16 9.57
CA GLN A 71 0.59 6.41 10.82
C GLN A 71 0.18 4.99 10.53
N ILE A 72 0.94 4.02 11.03
CA ILE A 72 0.62 2.60 10.84
C ILE A 72 -0.19 2.13 12.02
N VAL A 73 -1.40 1.68 11.73
CA VAL A 73 -2.43 1.40 12.73
C VAL A 73 -3.08 0.05 12.51
N SER A 74 -3.71 -0.47 13.55
CA SER A 74 -4.52 -1.69 13.44
C SER A 74 -5.90 -1.37 12.85
N LYS A 75 -6.58 -2.39 12.32
CA LYS A 75 -7.97 -2.24 11.89
C LYS A 75 -8.92 -1.89 13.04
N ASN A 76 -8.58 -2.27 14.27
CA ASN A 76 -9.39 -1.94 15.45
C ASN A 76 -9.29 -0.45 15.79
N PHE A 77 -8.10 0.15 15.66
CA PHE A 77 -7.92 1.59 15.84
C PHE A 77 -8.83 2.40 14.90
N ILE A 78 -8.96 1.98 13.64
CA ILE A 78 -9.87 2.63 12.67
C ILE A 78 -11.33 2.51 13.13
N LYS A 79 -11.72 1.37 13.71
CA LYS A 79 -13.10 1.13 14.19
C LYS A 79 -13.47 1.97 15.41
N GLU A 80 -12.48 2.31 16.24
CA GLU A 80 -12.66 3.12 17.45
C GLU A 80 -12.78 4.62 17.14
N LYS A 81 -12.39 5.06 15.93
CA LYS A 81 -12.54 6.46 15.50
C LYS A 81 -14.01 6.79 15.24
N SER A 82 -14.43 7.98 15.67
CA SER A 82 -15.77 8.52 15.40
C SER A 82 -15.87 9.11 14.00
N GLY A 83 -17.01 8.89 13.33
CA GLY A 83 -17.29 9.47 12.02
C GLY A 83 -16.67 8.71 10.85
N LYS A 84 -16.34 9.44 9.77
CA LYS A 84 -15.72 8.87 8.56
C LYS A 84 -14.20 8.94 8.67
N THR A 85 -13.56 7.79 8.65
CA THR A 85 -12.09 7.66 8.69
C THR A 85 -11.57 7.07 7.40
N ILE A 86 -10.67 7.80 6.74
CA ILE A 86 -9.99 7.33 5.53
C ILE A 86 -8.71 6.62 5.91
N TYR A 87 -8.44 5.49 5.28
CA TYR A 87 -7.22 4.74 5.50
C TYR A 87 -6.78 4.01 4.23
N LEU A 88 -5.48 3.76 4.16
CA LEU A 88 -4.87 2.87 3.19
C LEU A 88 -4.75 1.46 3.77
N GLU A 89 -4.87 0.43 2.94
CA GLU A 89 -4.64 -0.97 3.34
C GLU A 89 -3.91 -1.72 2.23
N PHE A 90 -2.85 -2.46 2.58
CA PHE A 90 -2.19 -3.37 1.64
C PHE A 90 -2.83 -4.76 1.69
N GLN A 91 -3.05 -5.32 0.52
CA GLN A 91 -3.34 -6.73 0.31
C GLN A 91 -2.26 -7.34 -0.57
N SER A 92 -1.75 -8.50 -0.20
CA SER A 92 -0.69 -9.20 -0.92
C SER A 92 -1.12 -10.63 -1.22
N GLU A 93 -0.97 -11.05 -2.47
CA GLU A 93 -1.25 -12.40 -2.95
C GLU A 93 -0.01 -12.93 -3.68
N GLU A 94 0.60 -13.98 -3.16
CA GLU A 94 1.69 -14.69 -3.85
C GLU A 94 1.07 -15.61 -4.90
N GLN A 95 1.34 -15.34 -6.19
CA GLN A 95 0.84 -16.18 -7.29
C GLN A 95 1.81 -17.32 -7.60
N ASP A 96 3.12 -17.08 -7.45
CA ASP A 96 4.19 -18.06 -7.57
C ASP A 96 5.43 -17.57 -6.80
N ARG A 97 6.48 -18.40 -6.67
CA ARG A 97 7.73 -18.13 -5.95
C ARG A 97 8.39 -16.80 -6.33
N ASN A 98 8.20 -16.37 -7.57
CA ASN A 98 8.78 -15.15 -8.11
C ASN A 98 7.72 -14.13 -8.51
N ILE A 99 6.44 -14.32 -8.20
CA ILE A 99 5.37 -13.40 -8.62
C ILE A 99 4.51 -13.01 -7.43
N LEU A 100 4.43 -11.70 -7.18
CA LEU A 100 3.63 -11.11 -6.11
C LEU A 100 2.64 -10.11 -6.71
N LEU A 101 1.37 -10.27 -6.40
CA LEU A 101 0.36 -9.24 -6.63
C LEU A 101 0.20 -8.43 -5.35
N LEU A 102 0.52 -7.14 -5.40
CA LEU A 102 0.30 -6.20 -4.31
C LEU A 102 -0.81 -5.23 -4.71
N THR A 103 -1.81 -5.09 -3.84
CA THR A 103 -2.91 -4.14 -4.00
C THR A 103 -2.85 -3.13 -2.87
N LEU A 104 -2.81 -1.84 -3.20
CA LEU A 104 -2.99 -0.73 -2.27
C LEU A 104 -4.42 -0.21 -2.40
N ASN A 105 -5.19 -0.28 -1.32
CA ASN A 105 -6.59 0.15 -1.30
C ASN A 105 -6.73 1.44 -0.49
N ALA A 106 -7.53 2.39 -0.98
CA ALA A 106 -8.07 3.49 -0.18
C ALA A 106 -9.48 3.12 0.23
N ASN A 107 -9.75 3.24 1.53
CA ASN A 107 -11.02 2.87 2.10
C ASN A 107 -11.54 3.98 3.00
N ILE A 108 -12.86 4.11 3.07
CA ILE A 108 -13.55 4.90 4.10
C ILE A 108 -14.25 3.93 5.04
N PHE A 109 -13.95 4.02 6.32
CA PHE A 109 -14.74 3.42 7.38
C PHE A 109 -15.70 4.47 7.97
N SER A 110 -16.98 4.15 8.07
CA SER A 110 -18.00 5.00 8.68
C SER A 110 -18.48 4.40 10.00
N SER A 111 -18.32 5.16 11.08
CA SER A 111 -18.88 4.91 12.40
C SER A 111 -20.05 5.87 12.64
N PRO A 112 -21.22 5.38 13.11
CA PRO A 112 -21.47 4.06 13.73
C PRO A 112 -21.94 2.96 12.76
N GLU A 113 -22.04 3.22 11.45
CA GLU A 113 -22.60 2.25 10.49
C GLU A 113 -21.77 0.97 10.35
N ASN A 114 -20.55 0.95 10.91
CA ASN A 114 -19.60 -0.16 10.84
C ASN A 114 -19.37 -0.65 9.40
N ARG A 115 -19.45 0.28 8.44
CA ARG A 115 -19.36 0.00 7.01
C ARG A 115 -18.02 0.49 6.47
N THR A 116 -17.38 -0.35 5.67
CA THR A 116 -16.21 0.04 4.86
C THR A 116 -16.64 0.17 3.40
N ILE A 117 -16.21 1.23 2.74
CA ILE A 117 -16.35 1.45 1.31
C ILE A 117 -14.95 1.57 0.72
N ASN A 118 -14.65 0.82 -0.34
CA ASN A 118 -13.44 1.02 -1.13
C ASN A 118 -13.65 2.22 -2.06
N LEU A 119 -12.68 3.13 -2.08
CA LEU A 119 -12.69 4.29 -2.97
C LEU A 119 -11.94 3.97 -4.27
N SER A 120 -10.71 3.49 -4.10
CA SER A 120 -9.88 3.02 -5.19
C SER A 120 -8.91 1.96 -4.75
N SER A 121 -8.38 1.26 -5.74
CA SER A 121 -7.40 0.20 -5.60
C SER A 121 -6.32 0.39 -6.67
N LEU A 122 -5.05 0.33 -6.28
CA LEU A 122 -3.91 0.22 -7.19
C LEU A 122 -3.36 -1.20 -7.12
N LYS A 123 -3.44 -1.92 -8.22
CA LYS A 123 -2.90 -3.28 -8.38
C LYS A 123 -1.56 -3.23 -9.09
N ILE A 124 -0.56 -3.86 -8.49
CA ILE A 124 0.81 -3.91 -9.00
C ILE A 124 1.28 -5.36 -8.99
N LYS A 125 1.66 -5.86 -10.16
CA LYS A 125 2.20 -7.20 -10.31
C LYS A 125 3.71 -7.13 -10.38
N PHE A 126 4.36 -7.74 -9.40
CA PHE A 126 5.80 -7.81 -9.28
C PHE A 126 6.34 -9.16 -9.69
N LYS A 127 7.54 -9.15 -10.27
CA LYS A 127 8.36 -10.33 -10.47
C LYS A 127 9.70 -10.17 -9.77
N LYS A 128 10.16 -11.24 -9.12
CA LYS A 128 11.51 -11.29 -8.56
C LYS A 128 12.51 -11.58 -9.66
N GLU A 129 13.44 -10.67 -9.89
CA GLU A 129 14.53 -10.81 -10.84
C GLU A 129 15.87 -10.66 -10.12
N ARG A 130 16.61 -11.77 -10.01
CA ARG A 130 17.81 -11.89 -9.17
C ARG A 130 17.48 -11.57 -7.70
N ASN A 131 17.81 -10.37 -7.23
CA ASN A 131 17.61 -9.91 -5.86
C ASN A 131 16.59 -8.76 -5.74
N ASP A 132 16.03 -8.28 -6.86
CA ASP A 132 15.15 -7.13 -6.89
C ASP A 132 13.73 -7.50 -7.35
N TRP A 133 12.75 -6.71 -6.92
CA TRP A 133 11.36 -6.82 -7.37
C TRP A 133 11.08 -5.79 -8.46
N THR A 134 10.75 -6.25 -9.66
CA THR A 134 10.42 -5.40 -10.80
C THR A 134 8.93 -5.48 -11.12
N ILE A 135 8.36 -4.40 -11.64
CA ILE A 135 6.96 -4.37 -12.08
C ILE A 135 6.85 -5.04 -13.45
N MET A 136 6.03 -6.07 -13.55
CA MET A 136 5.88 -6.88 -14.77
C MET A 136 5.10 -6.16 -15.87
N GLU A 137 4.07 -5.43 -15.47
CA GLU A 137 3.08 -4.83 -16.37
C GLU A 137 2.58 -3.51 -15.80
N SER A 138 1.98 -2.68 -16.66
CA SER A 138 1.45 -1.38 -16.24
C SER A 138 0.52 -1.52 -15.02
N PRO A 139 0.79 -0.80 -13.91
CA PRO A 139 -0.06 -0.83 -12.74
C PRO A 139 -1.50 -0.45 -13.09
N THR A 140 -2.46 -1.18 -12.54
CA THR A 140 -3.88 -0.96 -12.81
C THR A 140 -4.52 -0.20 -11.65
N SER A 141 -5.06 0.99 -11.92
CA SER A 141 -5.91 1.71 -10.99
C SER A 141 -7.39 1.39 -11.25
N LEU A 142 -8.12 1.07 -10.19
CA LEU A 142 -9.56 0.88 -10.19
C LEU A 142 -10.17 1.89 -9.23
N SER A 143 -11.19 2.62 -9.67
CA SER A 143 -12.02 3.49 -8.82
C SER A 143 -13.41 2.88 -8.70
N ALA A 144 -14.01 2.99 -7.51
CA ALA A 144 -15.37 2.56 -7.23
C ALA A 144 -16.43 3.54 -7.77
#